data_AF-A0ABD7KA64-F1
#
_entry.id   AF-A0ABD7KA64-F1
#
_cell.length_a   1.000
_cell.length_b   1.000
_cell.length_c   1.000
_cell.angle_alpha   90.00
_cell.angle_beta   90.00
_cell.angle_gamma   90.00
#
_symmetry.space_group_name_H-M   'P 1'
#
loop_
_entity.id
_entity.type
_entity.pdbx_description
1 polymer ?
#
loop_
_entity_poly.entity_id
_entity_poly.type
_entity_poly.pdbx_seq_one_letter_code
_entity_poly.pdbx_strand_id
1 'polypeptide(L)'
;MLLDSQSINPIGTPIEVIRARLESLPRFPRYADQVDAVLALLGSIRPWLSGETGPTLASAAYDHNDAIFQLVDGYSVRLLPNSLRQFSKVPSASAVETIMAFALGCSLRALGALASVLGGDQEDELSSLEMFSLHLETIAEYLPAAAVSLDVPDDGLRACDELGERARDGAKRATAKADGIRGGLARRGLDGTGPRDAAIRAKALELIRAGTRLHNLNSKLRAWQKRETGQALSKPAMGAILCRLGLVLND
;
A
#
# COMPACT_ATOMS: atom_id res chain seq x y z
N MET A 1 -8.79 0.43 -15.30
CA MET A 1 -7.56 0.20 -14.50
C MET A 1 -6.79 -0.98 -15.07
N LEU A 2 -5.47 -0.85 -15.19
CA LEU A 2 -4.57 -1.98 -15.43
C LEU A 2 -4.06 -2.48 -14.08
N LEU A 3 -4.18 -3.78 -13.81
CA LEU A 3 -3.37 -4.46 -12.78
C LEU A 3 -2.50 -5.48 -13.51
N ASP A 4 -1.19 -5.42 -13.28
CA ASP A 4 -0.22 -6.33 -13.90
C ASP A 4 -0.37 -6.42 -15.42
N SER A 5 -0.40 -5.25 -16.08
CA SER A 5 -0.59 -5.11 -17.53
C SER A 5 -1.91 -5.68 -18.10
N GLN A 6 -2.86 -6.08 -17.26
CA GLN A 6 -4.17 -6.58 -17.68
C GLN A 6 -5.31 -5.67 -17.23
N SER A 7 -6.29 -5.46 -18.10
CA SER A 7 -7.47 -4.67 -17.77
C SER A 7 -8.32 -5.36 -16.71
N ILE A 8 -8.69 -4.60 -15.68
CA ILE A 8 -9.74 -4.96 -14.74
C ILE A 8 -10.92 -4.03 -14.94
N ASN A 9 -12.11 -4.63 -15.05
CA ASN A 9 -13.35 -3.89 -15.02
C ASN A 9 -13.66 -3.53 -13.55
N PRO A 10 -13.68 -2.23 -13.19
CA PRO A 10 -13.91 -1.76 -11.83
C PRO A 10 -15.11 -2.37 -11.09
N ILE A 11 -16.18 -2.64 -11.83
CA ILE A 11 -17.45 -3.16 -11.30
C ILE A 11 -17.61 -4.64 -11.65
N GLY A 12 -17.25 -5.03 -12.87
CA GLY A 12 -17.59 -6.34 -13.43
C GLY A 12 -16.62 -7.47 -13.08
N THR A 13 -15.36 -7.18 -12.74
CA THR A 13 -14.41 -8.26 -12.40
C THR A 13 -14.65 -8.74 -10.97
N PRO A 14 -14.97 -10.03 -10.71
CA PRO A 14 -15.22 -10.53 -9.37
C PRO A 14 -14.06 -10.24 -8.41
N ILE A 15 -14.35 -9.92 -7.14
CA ILE A 15 -13.32 -9.59 -6.15
C ILE A 15 -12.31 -10.73 -6.01
N GLU A 16 -12.78 -11.97 -6.10
CA GLU A 16 -11.97 -13.16 -5.88
C GLU A 16 -10.97 -13.36 -7.02
N VAL A 17 -11.35 -12.95 -8.23
CA VAL A 17 -10.47 -12.94 -9.40
C VAL A 17 -9.42 -11.83 -9.27
N ILE A 18 -9.79 -10.66 -8.75
CA ILE A 18 -8.83 -9.57 -8.48
C ILE A 18 -7.82 -10.04 -7.42
N ARG A 19 -8.31 -10.63 -6.33
CA ARG A 19 -7.48 -11.15 -5.23
C ARG A 19 -6.50 -12.21 -5.73
N ALA A 20 -6.99 -13.21 -6.48
CA ALA A 20 -6.14 -14.28 -7.02
C ALA A 20 -5.05 -13.75 -7.96
N ARG A 21 -5.32 -12.70 -8.73
CA ARG A 21 -4.28 -12.04 -9.54
C ARG A 21 -3.21 -11.40 -8.67
N LEU A 22 -3.61 -10.62 -7.68
CA LEU A 22 -2.68 -9.97 -6.75
C LEU A 22 -1.88 -10.99 -5.94
N GLU A 23 -2.48 -12.12 -5.58
CA GLU A 23 -1.80 -13.24 -4.89
C GLU A 23 -0.62 -13.83 -5.67
N SER A 24 -0.68 -13.77 -7.00
CA SER A 24 0.41 -14.27 -7.85
C SER A 24 1.66 -13.36 -7.84
N LEU A 25 1.54 -12.14 -7.29
CA LEU A 25 2.62 -11.17 -7.30
C LEU A 25 3.65 -11.43 -6.18
N PRO A 26 4.96 -11.22 -6.42
CA PRO A 26 6.04 -11.68 -5.55
C PRO A 26 5.97 -11.18 -4.10
N ARG A 27 5.44 -9.97 -3.87
CA ARG A 27 5.40 -9.36 -2.53
C ARG A 27 4.04 -9.48 -1.85
N PHE A 28 3.06 -10.18 -2.43
CA PHE A 28 1.70 -10.30 -1.87
C PHE A 28 1.64 -10.69 -0.39
N PRO A 29 2.37 -11.72 0.10
CA PRO A 29 2.26 -12.12 1.50
C PRO A 29 2.61 -11.00 2.49
N ARG A 30 3.38 -10.00 2.05
CA ARG A 30 3.76 -8.84 2.87
C ARG A 30 2.67 -7.77 2.92
N TYR A 31 1.71 -7.74 2.00
CA TYR A 31 0.65 -6.71 1.93
C TYR A 31 -0.77 -7.29 1.85
N ALA A 32 -0.95 -8.58 2.18
CA ALA A 32 -2.25 -9.25 2.14
C ALA A 32 -3.32 -8.46 2.91
N ASP A 33 -3.00 -7.96 4.11
CA ASP A 33 -3.92 -7.16 4.91
C ASP A 33 -4.36 -5.86 4.22
N GLN A 34 -3.45 -5.18 3.52
CA GLN A 34 -3.75 -3.95 2.79
C GLN A 34 -4.60 -4.24 1.55
N VAL A 35 -4.31 -5.34 0.85
CA VAL A 35 -5.13 -5.81 -0.28
C VAL A 35 -6.53 -6.17 0.19
N ASP A 36 -6.66 -6.98 1.23
CA ASP A 36 -7.95 -7.43 1.73
C ASP A 36 -8.80 -6.26 2.24
N ALA A 37 -8.17 -5.24 2.85
CA ALA A 37 -8.85 -4.02 3.27
C ALA A 37 -9.50 -3.26 2.10
N VAL A 38 -8.76 -3.04 1.00
CA VAL A 38 -9.30 -2.32 -0.16
C VAL A 38 -10.29 -3.17 -0.97
N LEU A 39 -10.09 -4.48 -1.04
CA LEU A 39 -11.04 -5.39 -1.67
C LEU A 39 -12.38 -5.43 -0.91
N ALA A 40 -12.35 -5.37 0.42
CA ALA A 40 -13.55 -5.28 1.25
C ALA A 40 -14.35 -3.98 0.99
N LEU A 41 -13.66 -2.85 0.74
CA LEU A 41 -14.30 -1.61 0.30
C LEU A 41 -14.96 -1.79 -1.06
N LEU A 42 -14.23 -2.29 -2.07
CA LEU A 42 -14.78 -2.54 -3.41
C LEU A 42 -16.03 -3.44 -3.36
N GLY A 43 -15.99 -4.51 -2.58
CA GLY A 43 -17.13 -5.43 -2.41
C GLY A 43 -18.35 -4.76 -1.78
N SER A 44 -18.15 -3.78 -0.89
CA SER A 44 -19.22 -3.05 -0.21
C SER A 44 -19.79 -1.90 -1.07
N ILE A 45 -18.99 -1.32 -1.96
CA ILE A 45 -19.37 -0.20 -2.82
C ILE A 45 -20.14 -0.67 -4.06
N ARG A 46 -19.68 -1.76 -4.71
CA ARG A 46 -20.24 -2.23 -6.00
C ARG A 46 -21.77 -2.42 -6.04
N PRO A 47 -22.44 -2.93 -4.99
CA PRO A 47 -23.90 -3.09 -5.02
C PRO A 47 -24.65 -1.76 -5.26
N TRP A 48 -24.09 -0.64 -4.82
CA TRP A 48 -24.65 0.71 -5.00
C TRP A 48 -24.47 1.27 -6.42
N LEU A 49 -23.69 0.59 -7.25
CA LEU A 49 -23.41 0.97 -8.64
C LEU A 49 -23.92 -0.10 -9.61
N SER A 50 -25.02 -0.75 -9.24
CA SER A 50 -25.71 -1.70 -10.09
C SER A 50 -26.52 -0.98 -11.18
N GLY A 51 -26.72 -1.64 -12.33
CA GLY A 51 -27.48 -1.09 -13.46
C GLY A 51 -26.62 -0.43 -14.55
N GLU A 52 -27.28 0.26 -15.47
CA GLU A 52 -26.68 0.77 -16.71
C GLU A 52 -25.75 1.98 -16.49
N THR A 53 -26.01 2.79 -15.46
CA THR A 53 -25.26 4.01 -15.13
C THR A 53 -23.97 3.74 -14.36
N GLY A 54 -23.96 2.68 -13.56
CA GLY A 54 -22.86 2.33 -12.65
C GLY A 54 -21.49 2.25 -13.33
N PRO A 55 -21.32 1.45 -14.42
CA PRO A 55 -20.04 1.34 -15.13
C PRO A 55 -19.50 2.68 -15.63
N THR A 56 -20.38 3.54 -16.15
CA THR A 56 -20.01 4.87 -16.65
C THR A 56 -19.56 5.79 -15.52
N LEU A 57 -20.29 5.78 -14.39
CA LEU A 57 -19.91 6.53 -13.18
C LEU A 57 -18.58 6.06 -12.62
N ALA A 58 -18.37 4.75 -12.53
CA ALA A 58 -17.12 4.16 -12.04
C ALA A 58 -15.92 4.49 -12.93
N SER A 59 -16.09 4.46 -14.26
CA SER A 59 -15.01 4.86 -15.18
C SER A 59 -14.65 6.32 -14.97
N ALA A 60 -15.64 7.22 -14.98
CA ALA A 60 -15.41 8.64 -14.79
C ALA A 60 -14.77 8.95 -13.43
N ALA A 61 -15.21 8.28 -12.36
CA ALA A 61 -14.65 8.46 -11.02
C ALA A 61 -13.20 7.97 -10.91
N TYR A 62 -12.82 6.94 -11.67
CA TYR A 62 -11.44 6.48 -11.73
C TYR A 62 -10.58 7.42 -12.57
N ASP A 63 -11.04 7.80 -13.76
CA ASP A 63 -10.28 8.61 -14.73
C ASP A 63 -10.08 10.06 -14.25
N HIS A 64 -11.08 10.62 -13.57
CA HIS A 64 -11.08 12.00 -13.08
C HIS A 64 -10.97 12.13 -11.56
N ASN A 65 -10.49 11.09 -10.87
CA ASN A 65 -10.44 11.05 -9.40
C ASN A 65 -9.74 12.28 -8.80
N ASP A 66 -8.55 12.60 -9.31
CA ASP A 66 -7.72 13.71 -8.80
C ASP A 66 -8.40 15.07 -8.99
N ALA A 67 -9.05 15.29 -10.13
CA ALA A 67 -9.78 16.53 -10.41
C ALA A 67 -11.00 16.69 -9.51
N ILE A 68 -11.74 15.60 -9.26
CA ILE A 68 -12.88 15.62 -8.34
C ILE A 68 -12.40 15.85 -6.91
N PHE A 69 -11.33 15.18 -6.49
CA PHE A 69 -10.71 15.36 -5.19
C PHE A 69 -10.29 16.81 -4.95
N GLN A 70 -9.55 17.42 -5.88
CA GLN A 70 -9.14 18.83 -5.78
C GLN A 70 -10.31 19.80 -5.63
N LEU A 71 -11.43 19.55 -6.33
CA LEU A 71 -12.64 20.38 -6.19
C LEU A 71 -13.32 20.19 -4.83
N VAL A 72 -13.37 18.95 -4.34
CA VAL A 72 -13.99 18.64 -3.06
C VAL A 72 -13.17 19.21 -1.89
N ASP A 73 -11.85 19.02 -1.93
CA ASP A 73 -10.91 19.50 -0.91
C ASP A 73 -10.79 21.02 -0.89
N GLY A 74 -10.66 21.65 -2.07
CA GLY A 74 -10.48 23.10 -2.18
C GLY A 74 -11.73 23.94 -1.93
N TYR A 75 -12.94 23.35 -2.05
CA TYR A 75 -14.20 24.10 -2.00
C TYR A 75 -15.25 23.46 -1.09
N SER A 76 -15.80 22.30 -1.47
CA SER A 76 -16.85 21.63 -0.70
C SER A 76 -17.17 20.23 -1.20
N VAL A 77 -17.41 19.31 -0.26
CA VAL A 77 -17.99 17.97 -0.52
C VAL A 77 -19.33 18.01 -1.27
N ARG A 78 -20.08 19.11 -1.19
CA ARG A 78 -21.35 19.29 -1.90
C ARG A 78 -21.18 19.31 -3.42
N LEU A 79 -19.97 19.58 -3.91
CA LEU A 79 -19.67 19.60 -5.35
C LEU A 79 -19.52 18.20 -5.94
N LEU A 80 -19.25 17.18 -5.12
CA LEU A 80 -18.96 15.82 -5.58
C LEU A 80 -20.00 15.29 -6.58
N PRO A 81 -21.32 15.34 -6.31
CA PRO A 81 -22.30 14.81 -7.25
C PRO A 81 -22.30 15.54 -8.59
N ASN A 82 -22.22 16.87 -8.56
CA ASN A 82 -22.27 17.67 -9.79
C ASN A 82 -21.01 17.48 -10.63
N SER A 83 -19.84 17.44 -10.00
CA SER A 83 -18.57 17.14 -10.67
C SER A 83 -18.61 15.79 -11.35
N LEU A 84 -19.06 14.74 -10.63
CA LEU A 84 -19.06 13.40 -11.22
C LEU A 84 -20.12 13.25 -12.32
N ARG A 85 -21.31 13.84 -12.18
CA ARG A 85 -22.32 13.87 -13.25
C ARG A 85 -21.78 14.55 -14.51
N GLN A 86 -21.02 15.63 -14.34
CA GLN A 86 -20.40 16.35 -15.46
C GLN A 86 -19.35 15.48 -16.17
N PHE A 87 -18.44 14.83 -15.43
CA PHE A 87 -17.41 13.98 -16.02
C PHE A 87 -17.99 12.70 -16.65
N SER A 88 -18.96 12.07 -16.00
CA SER A 88 -19.61 10.85 -16.48
C SER A 88 -20.63 11.09 -17.60
N LYS A 89 -21.11 12.32 -17.75
CA LYS A 89 -22.25 12.68 -18.62
C LYS A 89 -23.54 11.93 -18.26
N VAL A 90 -23.71 11.58 -16.99
CA VAL A 90 -24.92 10.92 -16.44
C VAL A 90 -25.63 11.90 -15.50
N PRO A 91 -26.42 12.86 -16.01
CA PRO A 91 -27.05 13.89 -15.17
C PRO A 91 -28.10 13.32 -14.21
N SER A 92 -28.66 12.15 -14.51
CA SER A 92 -29.69 11.48 -13.72
C SER A 92 -29.15 10.71 -12.50
N ALA A 93 -27.83 10.57 -12.35
CA ALA A 93 -27.25 9.81 -11.25
C ALA A 93 -27.61 10.43 -9.89
N SER A 94 -28.07 9.61 -8.95
CA SER A 94 -28.39 10.02 -7.58
C SER A 94 -27.14 10.49 -6.84
N ALA A 95 -27.32 11.25 -5.75
CA ALA A 95 -26.20 11.66 -4.90
C ALA A 95 -25.44 10.44 -4.34
N VAL A 96 -26.17 9.42 -3.88
CA VAL A 96 -25.58 8.18 -3.36
C VAL A 96 -24.74 7.47 -4.41
N GLU A 97 -25.27 7.26 -5.63
CA GLU A 97 -24.49 6.66 -6.72
C GLU A 97 -23.21 7.44 -7.00
N THR A 98 -23.27 8.77 -6.99
CA THR A 98 -22.08 9.58 -7.25
C THR A 98 -21.03 9.50 -6.15
N ILE A 99 -21.46 9.52 -4.88
CA ILE A 99 -20.59 9.37 -3.71
C ILE A 99 -19.92 7.99 -3.73
N MET A 100 -20.70 6.94 -3.99
CA MET A 100 -20.22 5.55 -4.06
C MET A 100 -19.25 5.36 -5.24
N ALA A 101 -19.53 5.95 -6.39
CA ALA A 101 -18.62 5.91 -7.54
C ALA A 101 -17.30 6.62 -7.24
N PHE A 102 -17.33 7.79 -6.58
CA PHE A 102 -16.10 8.45 -6.13
C PHE A 102 -15.29 7.56 -5.18
N ALA A 103 -15.93 6.92 -4.21
CA ALA A 103 -15.30 5.97 -3.30
C ALA A 103 -14.66 4.78 -4.03
N LEU A 104 -15.36 4.26 -5.05
CA LEU A 104 -14.84 3.20 -5.91
C LEU A 104 -13.57 3.68 -6.63
N GLY A 105 -13.61 4.90 -7.20
CA GLY A 105 -12.46 5.53 -7.85
C GLY A 105 -11.24 5.60 -6.93
N CYS A 106 -11.41 6.11 -5.71
CA CYS A 106 -10.34 6.16 -4.70
C CYS A 106 -9.84 4.75 -4.32
N SER A 107 -10.75 3.78 -4.14
CA SER A 107 -10.39 2.39 -3.82
C SER A 107 -9.55 1.74 -4.94
N LEU A 108 -9.88 2.01 -6.20
CA LEU A 108 -9.12 1.50 -7.35
C LEU A 108 -7.76 2.18 -7.46
N ARG A 109 -7.67 3.49 -7.17
CA ARG A 109 -6.39 4.21 -7.14
C ARG A 109 -5.49 3.69 -6.02
N ALA A 110 -6.05 3.43 -4.83
CA ALA A 110 -5.36 2.77 -3.74
C ALA A 110 -4.85 1.38 -4.14
N LEU A 111 -5.69 0.55 -4.76
CA LEU A 111 -5.32 -0.77 -5.24
C LEU A 111 -4.22 -0.70 -6.32
N GLY A 112 -4.28 0.28 -7.21
CA GLY A 112 -3.24 0.55 -8.22
C GLY A 112 -1.89 0.89 -7.57
N ALA A 113 -1.89 1.76 -6.55
CA ALA A 113 -0.68 2.09 -5.80
C ALA A 113 -0.05 0.86 -5.13
N LEU A 114 -0.87 -0.03 -4.53
CA LEU A 114 -0.38 -1.29 -3.98
C LEU A 114 0.16 -2.25 -5.05
N ALA A 115 -0.50 -2.33 -6.20
CA ALA A 115 -0.11 -3.27 -7.25
C ALA A 115 1.32 -3.03 -7.76
N SER A 116 1.75 -1.77 -7.88
CA SER A 116 3.14 -1.42 -8.17
C SER A 116 4.11 -2.02 -7.13
N VAL A 117 3.78 -1.89 -5.83
CA VAL A 117 4.59 -2.46 -4.74
C VAL A 117 4.64 -3.98 -4.83
N LEU A 118 3.51 -4.61 -5.14
CA LEU A 118 3.36 -6.06 -5.21
C LEU A 118 4.19 -6.68 -6.34
N GLY A 119 4.22 -6.02 -7.50
CA GLY A 119 4.98 -6.45 -8.68
C GLY A 119 6.50 -6.42 -8.51
N GLY A 120 7.00 -5.72 -7.49
CA GLY A 120 8.42 -5.67 -7.18
C GLY A 120 9.18 -4.58 -7.94
N ASP A 121 8.47 -3.66 -8.59
CA ASP A 121 9.06 -2.46 -9.16
C ASP A 121 9.83 -1.69 -8.07
N GLN A 122 10.93 -1.06 -8.48
CA GLN A 122 11.77 -0.22 -7.62
C GLN A 122 11.10 1.11 -7.26
N GLU A 123 9.82 1.31 -7.62
CA GLU A 123 9.04 2.43 -7.07
C GLU A 123 9.09 2.39 -5.54
N ASP A 124 9.22 3.58 -4.95
CA ASP A 124 9.42 3.74 -3.52
C ASP A 124 8.23 3.15 -2.76
N GLU A 125 8.47 2.00 -2.11
CA GLU A 125 7.52 1.28 -1.27
C GLU A 125 6.81 2.23 -0.29
N LEU A 126 7.49 3.27 0.19
CA LEU A 126 6.92 4.30 1.04
C LEU A 126 5.93 5.18 0.30
N SER A 127 6.29 5.73 -0.86
CA SER A 127 5.40 6.57 -1.66
C SER A 127 4.13 5.84 -2.08
N SER A 128 4.23 4.56 -2.45
CA SER A 128 3.04 3.78 -2.78
C SER A 128 2.13 3.53 -1.58
N LEU A 129 2.69 3.29 -0.38
CA LEU A 129 1.90 3.17 0.84
C LEU A 129 1.28 4.50 1.28
N GLU A 130 1.98 5.61 1.06
CA GLU A 130 1.46 6.97 1.28
C GLU A 130 0.29 7.26 0.34
N MET A 131 0.42 6.97 -0.95
CA MET A 131 -0.66 7.10 -1.93
C MET A 131 -1.86 6.20 -1.61
N PHE A 132 -1.60 4.96 -1.18
CA PHE A 132 -2.65 4.07 -0.69
C PHE A 132 -3.40 4.68 0.51
N SER A 133 -2.66 5.19 1.51
CA SER A 133 -3.25 5.81 2.70
C SER A 133 -4.08 7.04 2.33
N LEU A 134 -3.54 7.92 1.48
CA LEU A 134 -4.19 9.15 1.02
C LEU A 134 -5.57 8.87 0.41
N HIS A 135 -5.66 7.87 -0.48
CA HIS A 135 -6.93 7.53 -1.11
C HIS A 135 -7.94 6.92 -0.12
N LEU A 136 -7.48 6.18 0.89
CA LEU A 136 -8.37 5.67 1.93
C LEU A 136 -8.79 6.77 2.92
N GLU A 137 -7.91 7.70 3.27
CA GLU A 137 -8.22 8.87 4.08
C GLU A 137 -9.25 9.76 3.40
N THR A 138 -9.11 9.94 2.07
CA THR A 138 -10.10 10.63 1.24
C THR A 138 -11.50 9.99 1.38
N ILE A 139 -11.59 8.66 1.35
CA ILE A 139 -12.86 7.97 1.58
C ILE A 139 -13.35 8.23 3.01
N ALA A 140 -12.47 8.06 4.00
CA ALA A 140 -12.79 8.20 5.42
C ALA A 140 -13.29 9.59 5.83
N GLU A 141 -12.83 10.63 5.13
CA GLU A 141 -13.19 12.02 5.42
C GLU A 141 -14.41 12.47 4.61
N TYR A 142 -14.38 12.31 3.29
CA TYR A 142 -15.36 12.98 2.44
C TYR A 142 -16.65 12.20 2.23
N LEU A 143 -16.66 10.86 2.35
CA LEU A 143 -17.91 10.10 2.17
C LEU A 143 -18.95 10.44 3.24
N PRO A 144 -18.64 10.29 4.55
CA PRO A 144 -19.59 10.65 5.62
C PRO A 144 -20.02 12.11 5.52
N ALA A 145 -19.07 13.01 5.28
CA ALA A 145 -19.33 14.44 5.17
C ALA A 145 -20.24 14.79 3.98
N ALA A 146 -20.03 14.14 2.82
CA ALA A 146 -20.88 14.30 1.64
C ALA A 146 -22.29 13.77 1.89
N ALA A 147 -22.41 12.56 2.48
CA ALA A 147 -23.69 11.94 2.79
C ALA A 147 -24.57 12.84 3.67
N VAL A 148 -24.01 13.36 4.77
CA VAL A 148 -24.69 14.31 5.67
C VAL A 148 -25.03 15.61 4.94
N SER A 149 -24.08 16.17 4.19
CA SER A 149 -24.28 17.47 3.53
C SER A 149 -25.35 17.43 2.43
N LEU A 150 -25.51 16.27 1.79
CA LEU A 150 -26.40 16.06 0.65
C LEU A 150 -27.73 15.43 1.06
N ASP A 151 -27.96 15.21 2.35
CA ASP A 151 -29.20 14.64 2.90
C ASP A 151 -29.59 13.34 2.19
N VAL A 152 -28.62 12.43 2.06
CA VAL A 152 -28.87 11.13 1.42
C VAL A 152 -29.75 10.25 2.30
N PRO A 153 -30.51 9.29 1.73
CA PRO A 153 -31.32 8.36 2.51
C PRO A 153 -30.52 7.58 3.57
N ASP A 154 -31.20 7.17 4.66
CA ASP A 154 -30.59 6.54 5.85
C ASP A 154 -29.71 5.32 5.53
N ASP A 155 -30.11 4.50 4.56
CA ASP A 155 -29.33 3.35 4.12
C ASP A 155 -28.01 3.77 3.46
N GLY A 156 -28.05 4.80 2.62
CA GLY A 156 -26.89 5.44 2.01
C GLY A 156 -26.00 6.13 3.04
N LEU A 157 -26.58 6.82 4.03
CA LEU A 157 -25.84 7.47 5.11
C LEU A 157 -25.05 6.44 5.94
N ARG A 158 -25.73 5.41 6.43
CA ARG A 158 -25.09 4.32 7.18
C ARG A 158 -24.00 3.63 6.37
N ALA A 159 -24.22 3.38 5.09
CA ALA A 159 -23.21 2.78 4.23
C ALA A 159 -21.98 3.69 4.05
N CYS A 160 -22.17 5.00 3.91
CA CYS A 160 -21.06 5.95 3.84
C CYS A 160 -20.25 6.00 5.15
N ASP A 161 -20.91 5.96 6.31
CA ASP A 161 -20.25 5.90 7.61
C ASP A 161 -19.45 4.61 7.78
N GLU A 162 -20.04 3.45 7.49
CA GLU A 162 -19.37 2.15 7.56
C GLU A 162 -18.16 2.05 6.62
N LEU A 163 -18.29 2.56 5.39
CA LEU A 163 -17.18 2.64 4.44
C LEU A 163 -16.09 3.59 4.94
N GLY A 164 -16.47 4.73 5.52
CA GLY A 164 -15.54 5.69 6.08
C GLY A 164 -14.70 5.10 7.22
N GLU A 165 -15.32 4.37 8.15
CA GLU A 165 -14.60 3.68 9.23
C GLU A 165 -13.64 2.62 8.70
N ARG A 166 -14.11 1.77 7.75
CA ARG A 166 -13.26 0.73 7.14
C ARG A 166 -12.06 1.33 6.42
N ALA A 167 -12.27 2.43 5.69
CA ALA A 167 -11.19 3.12 4.99
C ALA A 167 -10.19 3.73 5.98
N ARG A 168 -10.68 4.33 7.08
CA ARG A 168 -9.82 4.86 8.15
C ARG A 168 -8.94 3.78 8.79
N ASP A 169 -9.50 2.61 9.05
CA ASP A 169 -8.74 1.48 9.60
C ASP A 169 -7.72 0.94 8.60
N GLY A 170 -8.08 0.88 7.31
CA GLY A 170 -7.14 0.53 6.23
C GLY A 170 -5.97 1.52 6.14
N ALA A 171 -6.24 2.82 6.19
CA ALA A 171 -5.24 3.88 6.18
C ALA A 171 -4.29 3.77 7.39
N LYS A 172 -4.83 3.63 8.61
CA LYS A 172 -4.02 3.43 9.82
C LYS A 172 -3.07 2.24 9.70
N ARG A 173 -3.53 1.12 9.13
CA ARG A 173 -2.67 -0.07 8.90
C ARG A 173 -1.56 0.22 7.90
N ALA A 174 -1.84 0.98 6.85
CA ALA A 174 -0.83 1.37 5.86
C ALA A 174 0.20 2.34 6.45
N THR A 175 -0.23 3.34 7.22
CA THR A 175 0.67 4.26 7.94
C THR A 175 1.57 3.50 8.92
N ALA A 176 1.02 2.59 9.73
CA ALA A 176 1.81 1.76 10.62
C ALA A 176 2.84 0.90 9.87
N LYS A 177 2.48 0.40 8.68
CA LYS A 177 3.39 -0.34 7.79
C LYS A 177 4.53 0.57 7.30
N ALA A 178 4.20 1.76 6.80
CA ALA A 178 5.15 2.76 6.32
C ALA A 178 6.13 3.15 7.43
N ASP A 179 5.65 3.38 8.66
CA ASP A 179 6.50 3.68 9.82
C ASP A 179 7.41 2.50 10.19
N GLY A 180 6.92 1.27 10.08
CA GLY A 180 7.75 0.07 10.25
C GLY A 180 8.89 0.00 9.22
N ILE A 181 8.64 0.41 7.98
CA ILE A 181 9.64 0.47 6.91
C ILE A 181 10.63 1.61 7.18
N ARG A 182 10.16 2.82 7.49
CA ARG A 182 11.00 3.98 7.85
C ARG A 182 11.90 3.65 9.03
N GLY A 183 11.36 3.05 10.10
CA GLY A 183 12.15 2.59 11.25
C GLY A 183 13.12 1.46 10.89
N GLY A 184 12.79 0.62 9.92
CA GLY A 184 13.71 -0.36 9.34
C GLY A 184 14.86 0.27 8.55
N LEU A 185 14.60 1.34 7.79
CA LEU A 185 15.61 2.11 7.06
C LEU A 185 16.50 2.90 8.02
N ALA A 186 15.91 3.61 8.99
CA ALA A 186 16.66 4.37 9.99
C ALA A 186 17.60 3.47 10.81
N ARG A 187 17.15 2.26 11.17
CA ARG A 187 18.00 1.25 11.83
C ARG A 187 19.07 0.64 10.94
N ARG A 188 18.94 0.73 9.61
CA ARG A 188 19.88 0.15 8.65
C ARG A 188 20.79 1.18 7.99
N GLY A 189 20.64 2.47 8.24
CA GLY A 189 21.45 3.50 7.55
C GLY A 189 21.22 3.54 6.02
N LEU A 190 21.77 4.57 5.37
CA LEU A 190 21.61 4.80 3.93
C LEU A 190 22.28 3.72 3.05
N ASP A 191 23.24 2.96 3.60
CA ASP A 191 23.94 1.87 2.91
C ASP A 191 23.35 0.48 3.22
N GLY A 192 22.24 0.41 3.97
CA GLY A 192 21.62 -0.84 4.38
C GLY A 192 22.38 -1.62 5.47
N THR A 193 23.39 -1.02 6.10
CA THR A 193 24.11 -1.56 7.26
C THR A 193 23.58 -1.02 8.60
N GLY A 194 22.88 -1.87 9.36
CA GLY A 194 22.49 -1.50 10.72
C GLY A 194 23.66 -1.48 11.70
N PRO A 195 23.49 -0.94 12.94
CA PRO A 195 24.54 -0.88 13.96
C PRO A 195 25.25 -2.21 14.21
N ARG A 196 24.50 -3.32 14.14
CA ARG A 196 25.04 -4.68 14.24
C ARG A 196 25.94 -5.02 13.06
N ASP A 197 25.53 -4.71 11.84
CA ASP A 197 26.28 -5.02 10.61
C ASP A 197 27.54 -4.12 10.54
N ALA A 198 27.46 -2.88 11.02
CA ALA A 198 28.60 -1.98 11.21
C ALA A 198 29.59 -2.51 12.26
N ALA A 199 29.10 -3.02 13.40
CA ALA A 199 29.95 -3.66 14.42
C ALA A 199 30.62 -4.93 13.89
N ILE A 200 29.88 -5.75 13.13
CA ILE A 200 30.44 -6.93 12.44
C ILE A 200 31.52 -6.51 11.43
N ARG A 201 31.30 -5.44 10.66
CA ARG A 201 32.30 -4.88 9.72
C ARG A 201 33.57 -4.44 10.46
N ALA A 202 33.43 -3.66 11.53
CA ALA A 202 34.56 -3.20 12.32
C ALA A 202 35.37 -4.39 12.87
N LYS A 203 34.68 -5.40 13.42
CA LYS A 203 35.34 -6.60 13.95
C LYS A 203 35.98 -7.46 12.87
N ALA A 204 35.34 -7.56 11.71
CA ALA A 204 35.89 -8.30 10.56
C ALA A 204 37.22 -7.70 10.11
N LEU A 205 37.29 -6.37 9.99
CA LEU A 205 38.51 -5.65 9.63
C LEU A 205 39.61 -5.82 10.70
N GLU A 206 39.26 -5.79 11.99
CA GLU A 206 40.19 -6.06 13.09
C GLU A 206 40.78 -7.47 12.98
N LEU A 207 39.94 -8.50 12.77
CA LEU A 207 40.37 -9.88 12.62
C LEU A 207 41.27 -10.10 11.40
N ILE A 208 40.97 -9.43 10.29
CA ILE A 208 41.79 -9.45 9.07
C ILE A 208 43.17 -8.83 9.34
N ARG A 209 43.21 -7.65 9.98
CA ARG A 209 44.48 -7.00 10.39
C ARG A 209 45.30 -7.86 11.34
N ALA A 210 44.64 -8.65 12.20
CA ALA A 210 45.27 -9.62 13.08
C ALA A 210 45.68 -10.95 12.38
N GLY A 211 45.58 -11.04 11.05
CA GLY A 211 46.03 -12.20 10.26
C GLY A 211 45.01 -13.32 10.10
N THR A 212 43.72 -13.08 10.41
CA THR A 212 42.67 -14.07 10.15
C THR A 212 42.41 -14.20 8.65
N ARG A 213 42.62 -15.41 8.10
CA ARG A 213 42.27 -15.73 6.71
C ARG A 213 40.75 -15.64 6.47
N LEU A 214 40.35 -15.17 5.29
CA LEU A 214 38.94 -14.93 4.92
C LEU A 214 38.02 -16.15 5.13
N HIS A 215 38.46 -17.37 4.79
CA HIS A 215 37.66 -18.59 5.01
C HIS A 215 37.35 -18.88 6.50
N ASN A 216 38.12 -18.30 7.43
CA ASN A 216 37.89 -18.45 8.87
C ASN A 216 37.08 -17.30 9.48
N LEU A 217 36.82 -16.24 8.70
CA LEU A 217 36.24 -14.99 9.20
C LEU A 217 34.82 -15.19 9.73
N ASN A 218 33.98 -15.94 8.98
CA ASN A 218 32.60 -16.25 9.37
C ASN A 218 32.54 -16.94 10.75
N SER A 219 33.33 -18.01 10.94
CA SER A 219 33.36 -18.76 12.20
C SER A 219 33.84 -17.91 13.37
N LYS A 220 34.90 -17.11 13.18
CA LYS A 220 35.43 -16.23 14.24
C LYS A 220 34.48 -15.10 14.61
N LEU A 221 33.80 -14.50 13.64
CA LEU A 221 32.80 -13.45 13.89
C LEU A 221 31.59 -13.99 14.64
N ARG A 222 31.11 -15.19 14.30
CA ARG A 222 30.03 -15.84 15.05
C ARG A 222 30.44 -16.16 16.49
N ALA A 223 31.66 -16.67 16.68
CA ALA A 223 32.18 -16.93 18.03
C ALA A 223 32.32 -15.64 18.84
N TRP A 224 32.80 -14.56 18.23
CA TRP A 224 32.85 -13.24 18.86
C TRP A 224 31.44 -12.75 19.22
N GLN A 225 30.50 -12.77 18.28
CA GLN A 225 29.13 -12.30 18.50
C GLN A 225 28.44 -13.07 19.63
N LYS A 226 28.62 -14.40 19.69
CA LYS A 226 28.10 -15.24 20.78
C LYS A 226 28.64 -14.83 22.15
N ARG A 227 29.91 -14.42 22.23
CA ARG A 227 30.52 -13.96 23.49
C ARG A 227 30.00 -12.60 23.92
N GLU A 228 29.86 -11.66 22.99
CA GLU A 228 29.42 -10.28 23.31
C GLU A 228 27.92 -10.19 23.60
N THR A 229 27.09 -10.97 22.90
CA THR A 229 25.62 -10.78 22.90
C THR A 229 24.84 -12.00 23.38
N GLY A 230 25.52 -13.08 23.77
CA GLY A 230 24.89 -14.35 24.16
C GLY A 230 24.30 -15.16 22.99
N GLN A 231 24.16 -14.56 21.80
CA GLN A 231 23.64 -15.20 20.59
C GLN A 231 24.53 -14.93 19.39
N ALA A 232 24.51 -15.83 18.41
CA ALA A 232 25.22 -15.64 17.15
C ALA A 232 24.28 -15.83 15.97
N LEU A 233 24.52 -15.06 14.92
CA LEU A 233 23.85 -15.27 13.63
C LEU A 233 24.09 -16.69 13.11
N SER A 234 23.18 -17.16 12.27
CA SER A 234 23.39 -18.38 11.50
C SER A 234 24.59 -18.21 10.55
N LYS A 235 25.24 -19.32 10.16
CA LYS A 235 26.36 -19.30 9.20
C LYS A 235 25.98 -18.61 7.88
N PRO A 236 24.78 -18.86 7.29
CA PRO A 236 24.33 -18.17 6.09
C PRO A 236 24.12 -16.67 6.30
N ALA A 237 23.50 -16.25 7.43
CA ALA A 237 23.26 -14.84 7.70
C ALA A 237 24.56 -14.04 7.90
N MET A 238 25.54 -14.61 8.60
CA MET A 238 26.87 -14.01 8.71
C MET A 238 27.58 -13.95 7.35
N GLY A 239 27.45 -15.00 6.53
CA GLY A 239 27.98 -15.05 5.17
C GLY A 239 27.41 -13.93 4.28
N ALA A 240 26.09 -13.72 4.32
CA ALA A 240 25.42 -12.67 3.57
C ALA A 240 25.89 -11.25 3.96
N ILE A 241 26.20 -11.02 5.25
CA ILE A 241 26.80 -9.76 5.70
C ILE A 241 28.22 -9.62 5.11
N LEU A 242 29.05 -10.66 5.22
CA LEU A 242 30.41 -10.62 4.66
C LEU A 242 30.42 -10.41 3.15
N CYS A 243 29.50 -11.05 2.39
CA CYS A 243 29.36 -10.86 0.94
C CYS A 243 29.04 -9.40 0.62
N ARG A 244 28.05 -8.80 1.31
CA ARG A 244 27.70 -7.38 1.12
C ARG A 244 28.87 -6.45 1.44
N LEU A 245 29.75 -6.83 2.36
CA LEU A 245 30.93 -6.07 2.74
C LEU A 245 32.13 -6.30 1.81
N GLY A 246 32.03 -7.18 0.81
CA GLY A 246 33.14 -7.56 -0.07
C GLY A 246 34.24 -8.37 0.63
N LEU A 247 33.90 -9.10 1.71
CA LEU A 247 34.83 -9.82 2.58
C LEU A 247 34.71 -11.35 2.45
N VAL A 248 34.47 -11.86 1.24
CA VAL A 248 34.30 -13.29 0.97
C VAL A 248 35.18 -13.70 -0.21
N LEU A 249 35.76 -14.90 -0.12
CA LEU A 249 36.36 -15.57 -1.27
C LEU A 249 35.21 -16.15 -2.08
N ASN A 250 35.03 -15.69 -3.31
CA ASN A 250 34.35 -16.54 -4.30
C ASN A 250 35.21 -17.80 -4.41
N ASP A 251 34.62 -18.95 -4.09
CA ASP A 251 35.14 -20.23 -4.57
C ASP A 251 34.98 -20.27 -6.10
#